data_AF-A0A9D1NRB2-F1
#
_entry.id   AF-A0A9D1NRB2-F1
#
_cell.length_a   1.000
_cell.length_b   1.000
_cell.length_c   1.000
_cell.angle_alpha   90.00
_cell.angle_beta   90.00
_cell.angle_gamma   90.00
#
_symmetry.space_group_name_H-M   'P 1'
#
loop_
_entity.id
_entity.type
_entity.pdbx_description
1 polymer ?
#
loop_
_entity_poly.entity_id
_entity_poly.type
_entity_poly.pdbx_seq_one_letter_code
_entity_poly.pdbx_strand_id
1 'polypeptide(L)'
;MAIRKKLPVRTCLGCQQPKEKRSLIRIVRTPEGEILIDPTGKKSGRGAYICPDSDCLKRAKKAGRLERAFGAPVPDEIYESLSMSLREESDAKSLD
;
A
#
# COMPACT_ATOMS: atom_id res chain seq x y z
N MET A 1 17.46 26.03 -15.65
CA MET A 1 16.08 25.51 -15.80
C MET A 1 15.88 24.33 -14.86
N ALA A 2 14.95 24.41 -13.90
CA ALA A 2 14.63 23.27 -13.05
C ALA A 2 13.87 22.23 -13.88
N ILE A 3 14.46 21.04 -14.05
CA ILE A 3 13.77 19.90 -14.67
C ILE A 3 12.55 19.59 -13.79
N ARG A 4 11.33 19.78 -14.30
CA ARG A 4 10.11 19.26 -13.66
C ARG A 4 10.24 17.73 -13.61
N LYS A 5 10.72 17.20 -12.48
CA LYS A 5 10.78 15.76 -12.25
C LYS A 5 9.37 15.21 -12.33
N LYS A 6 9.12 14.28 -13.26
CA LYS A 6 7.88 13.52 -13.31
C LYS A 6 7.66 12.90 -11.93
N LEU A 7 6.45 13.06 -11.38
CA LEU A 7 6.09 12.42 -10.13
C LEU A 7 6.21 10.90 -10.30
N PRO A 8 6.88 10.20 -9.37
CA PRO A 8 7.03 8.76 -9.47
C PRO A 8 5.65 8.11 -9.40
N VAL A 9 5.36 7.21 -10.35
CA VAL A 9 4.12 6.43 -10.40
C VAL A 9 4.36 4.99 -9.93
N ARG A 10 3.32 4.37 -9.38
CA ARG A 10 3.31 2.98 -8.91
C ARG A 10 1.97 2.34 -9.25
N THR A 11 1.97 1.02 -9.39
CA THR A 11 0.75 0.26 -9.67
C THR A 11 0.14 -0.22 -8.36
N CYS A 12 -1.13 0.09 -8.14
CA CYS A 12 -1.88 -0.44 -7.00
C CYS A 12 -2.11 -1.95 -7.17
N LEU A 13 -1.82 -2.76 -6.15
CA LEU A 13 -2.09 -4.20 -6.19
C LEU A 13 -3.58 -4.54 -6.14
N GLY A 14 -4.46 -3.63 -5.72
CA GLY A 14 -5.91 -3.85 -5.70
C GLY A 14 -6.56 -3.67 -7.09
N CYS A 15 -6.49 -2.46 -7.64
CA CYS A 15 -7.12 -2.10 -8.90
C CYS A 15 -6.21 -2.23 -10.14
N GLN A 16 -4.90 -2.49 -9.95
CA GLN A 16 -3.90 -2.60 -11.02
C GLN A 16 -3.72 -1.33 -11.88
N GLN A 17 -4.21 -0.18 -11.40
CA GLN A 17 -4.04 1.10 -12.08
C GLN A 17 -2.75 1.80 -11.64
N PRO A 18 -2.05 2.51 -12.55
CA PRO A 18 -0.95 3.38 -12.20
C PRO A 18 -1.49 4.62 -11.46
N LYS A 19 -0.89 4.94 -10.31
CA LYS A 19 -1.19 6.13 -9.52
C LYS A 19 0.10 6.80 -9.06
N GLU A 20 0.00 8.06 -8.67
CA GLU A 20 1.12 8.75 -8.04
C GLU A 20 1.58 8.02 -6.78
N LYS A 21 2.89 7.88 -6.58
CA LYS A 21 3.47 7.19 -5.41
C LYS A 21 2.93 7.74 -4.09
N ARG A 22 2.66 9.04 -4.02
CA ARG A 22 2.21 9.74 -2.80
C ARG A 22 0.74 9.49 -2.45
N SER A 23 -0.07 9.04 -3.41
CA SER A 23 -1.49 8.73 -3.19
C SER A 23 -1.76 7.26 -2.87
N LEU A 24 -0.70 6.49 -2.60
CA LEU A 24 -0.78 5.06 -2.31
C LEU A 24 -0.17 4.77 -0.94
N ILE A 25 -0.77 3.82 -0.23
CA ILE A 25 -0.22 3.23 0.99
C ILE A 25 0.87 2.24 0.57
N ARG A 26 2.06 2.38 1.14
CA ARG A 26 3.17 1.44 0.92
C ARG A 26 3.18 0.38 2.02
N ILE A 27 3.34 -0.87 1.62
CA ILE A 27 3.69 -1.99 2.50
C ILE A 27 5.07 -2.49 2.09
N VAL A 28 5.92 -2.83 3.04
CA VAL A 28 7.31 -3.26 2.79
C VAL A 28 7.57 -4.60 3.45
N ARG A 29 8.26 -5.50 2.74
CA ARG A 29 8.95 -6.64 3.34
C ARG A 29 10.41 -6.28 3.57
N THR A 30 10.83 -6.23 4.84
CA THR A 30 12.21 -5.89 5.23
C THR A 30 13.18 -7.03 4.87
N PRO A 31 14.50 -6.77 4.86
CA PRO A 31 15.51 -7.82 4.68
C PRO A 31 15.41 -8.94 5.73
N GLU A 32 14.97 -8.62 6.94
CA GLU A 32 14.75 -9.55 8.06
C GLU A 32 13.49 -10.41 7.85
N GLY A 33 12.69 -10.11 6.83
CA GLY A 33 11.50 -10.86 6.45
C GLY A 33 10.19 -10.32 7.04
N GLU A 34 10.25 -9.26 7.84
CA GLU A 34 9.06 -8.62 8.42
C GLU A 34 8.25 -7.89 7.36
N ILE A 35 6.92 -7.98 7.43
CA ILE A 35 6.01 -7.23 6.55
C ILE A 35 5.36 -6.14 7.38
N LEU A 36 5.53 -4.88 6.96
CA LEU A 36 5.09 -3.70 7.72
C LEU A 36 4.45 -2.65 6.80
N ILE A 37 3.53 -1.86 7.33
CA ILE A 37 3.06 -0.63 6.67
C ILE A 37 4.18 0.41 6.76
N ASP A 38 4.50 1.09 5.66
CA ASP A 38 5.54 2.12 5.61
C ASP A 38 5.03 3.46 5.08
N PRO A 39 4.45 4.32 5.94
CA PRO A 39 4.00 5.66 5.57
C PRO A 39 5.15 6.56 5.09
N THR A 40 6.37 6.31 5.56
CA THR A 40 7.54 7.16 5.26
C THR A 40 8.08 6.92 3.86
N GLY A 41 7.87 5.72 3.31
CA GLY A 41 8.47 5.28 2.06
C GLY A 41 9.99 5.16 2.10
N LYS A 42 10.60 5.13 3.30
CA LYS A 42 12.06 5.10 3.52
C LYS A 42 12.58 3.74 3.98
N LYS A 43 11.71 2.83 4.45
CA LYS A 43 12.15 1.51 4.92
C LYS A 43 12.75 0.70 3.77
N SER A 44 13.90 0.09 4.02
CA SER A 44 14.59 -0.81 3.09
C SER A 44 13.79 -2.09 2.87
N GLY A 45 13.90 -2.66 1.67
CA GLY A 45 13.26 -3.92 1.31
C GLY A 45 12.25 -3.79 0.17
N ARG A 46 11.52 -4.88 -0.07
CA ARG A 46 10.61 -4.99 -1.22
C ARG A 46 9.31 -4.27 -0.91
N GLY A 47 9.00 -3.22 -1.67
CA GLY A 47 7.78 -2.43 -1.50
C GLY A 47 6.63 -2.88 -2.42
N ALA A 48 5.43 -2.92 -1.88
CA ALA A 48 4.17 -3.04 -2.59
C ALA A 48 3.29 -1.81 -2.27
N TYR A 49 2.32 -1.53 -3.15
CA TYR A 49 1.49 -0.34 -3.03
C TYR A 49 0.01 -0.69 -3.19
N ILE A 50 -0.83 -0.03 -2.38
CA ILE A 50 -2.28 -0.17 -2.44
C ILE A 50 -2.96 1.19 -2.34
N CYS A 51 -4.13 1.35 -2.95
CA CYS A 51 -4.89 2.58 -2.80
C CYS A 51 -5.39 2.73 -1.36
N PRO A 52 -5.59 3.97 -0.90
CA PRO A 52 -6.40 4.28 0.28
C PRO A 52 -7.88 4.00 0.00
N ASP A 53 -8.21 2.73 -0.27
CA ASP A 53 -9.53 2.25 -0.69
C ASP A 53 -9.71 0.81 -0.21
N SER A 54 -10.74 0.59 0.61
CA SER A 54 -11.07 -0.72 1.17
C SER A 54 -11.29 -1.80 0.11
N ASP A 55 -11.81 -1.44 -1.07
CA ASP A 55 -12.04 -2.39 -2.15
C ASP A 55 -10.73 -2.77 -2.85
N CYS A 56 -9.74 -1.88 -2.88
CA CYS A 56 -8.41 -2.25 -3.31
C CYS A 56 -7.78 -3.28 -2.35
N LEU A 57 -7.94 -3.10 -1.04
CA LEU A 57 -7.47 -4.07 -0.03
C LEU A 57 -8.13 -5.44 -0.18
N LYS A 58 -9.47 -5.48 -0.27
CA LYS A 58 -10.23 -6.72 -0.46
C LYS A 58 -9.80 -7.45 -1.72
N ARG A 59 -9.66 -6.74 -2.85
CA ARG A 59 -9.19 -7.31 -4.13
C ARG A 59 -7.77 -7.86 -4.01
N ALA A 60 -6.86 -7.14 -3.35
CA ALA A 60 -5.49 -7.60 -3.16
C ALA A 60 -5.40 -8.86 -2.29
N LYS A 61 -6.13 -8.90 -1.16
CA LYS A 61 -6.22 -10.08 -0.27
C LYS A 61 -6.83 -11.28 -0.99
N LYS A 62 -8.01 -11.13 -1.59
CA LYS A 62 -8.71 -12.21 -2.30
C LYS A 62 -7.86 -12.81 -3.42
N ALA A 63 -7.11 -11.97 -4.12
CA ALA A 63 -6.25 -12.43 -5.20
C ALA A 63 -4.90 -12.97 -4.70
N GLY A 64 -4.52 -12.83 -3.43
CA GLY A 64 -3.20 -13.23 -2.90
C GLY A 64 -2.05 -12.39 -3.48
N ARG A 65 -2.29 -11.11 -3.78
CA ARG A 65 -1.33 -10.28 -4.51
C ARG A 65 -0.19 -9.74 -3.63
N LEU A 66 -0.45 -9.51 -2.35
CA LEU A 66 0.60 -9.07 -1.43
C LEU A 66 1.59 -10.20 -1.17
N GLU A 67 1.09 -11.43 -0.98
CA GLU A 67 1.91 -12.62 -0.78
C GLU A 67 2.79 -12.88 -1.99
N ARG A 68 2.24 -12.80 -3.21
CA ARG A 68 3.03 -12.91 -4.44
C ARG A 68 4.06 -11.79 -4.59
N ALA A 69 3.69 -10.56 -4.26
CA ALA A 69 4.62 -9.43 -4.31
C ALA A 69 5.80 -9.66 -3.36
N PHE A 70 5.52 -10.11 -2.13
CA PHE A 70 6.54 -10.33 -1.12
C PHE A 70 7.26 -11.68 -1.21
N GLY A 71 6.69 -12.65 -1.91
CA GLY A 71 7.17 -14.03 -1.93
C GLY A 71 7.11 -14.69 -0.55
N ALA A 72 6.14 -14.31 0.27
CA ALA A 72 5.96 -14.79 1.64
C ALA A 72 4.50 -14.60 2.08
N PRO A 73 3.98 -15.40 3.04
CA PRO A 73 2.70 -15.15 3.66
C PRO A 73 2.65 -13.76 4.30
N VAL A 74 1.51 -13.08 4.19
CA VAL A 74 1.26 -11.79 4.84
C VAL A 74 0.49 -12.06 6.13
N PRO A 75 0.98 -11.62 7.30
CA PRO A 75 0.25 -11.78 8.56
C PRO A 75 -1.13 -11.11 8.50
N ASP A 76 -2.14 -11.74 9.10
CA ASP A 76 -3.50 -11.17 9.14
C ASP A 76 -3.55 -9.81 9.83
N GLU A 77 -2.69 -9.59 10.83
CA GLU A 77 -2.51 -8.31 11.52
C GLU A 77 -2.21 -7.14 10.55
N ILE A 78 -1.53 -7.40 9.44
CA ILE A 78 -1.25 -6.38 8.42
C ILE A 78 -2.51 -6.04 7.64
N TYR A 79 -3.34 -7.03 7.32
CA TYR A 79 -4.63 -6.79 6.68
C TYR A 79 -5.59 -6.04 7.61
N GLU A 80 -5.60 -6.40 8.89
CA GLU A 80 -6.42 -5.73 9.91
C GLU A 80 -5.98 -4.27 10.09
N SER A 81 -4.69 -4.04 10.27
CA SER A 81 -4.11 -2.69 10.39
C SER A 81 -4.44 -1.81 9.17
N LEU A 82 -4.27 -2.34 7.95
CA LEU A 82 -4.66 -1.63 6.73
C LEU A 82 -6.16 -1.35 6.70
N SER A 83 -6.99 -2.30 7.11
CA SER A 83 -8.44 -2.11 7.11
C SER A 83 -8.90 -1.04 8.11
N MET A 84 -8.24 -0.94 9.27
CA MET A 84 -8.52 0.07 10.28
C MET A 84 -8.13 1.46 9.78
N SER A 85 -6.91 1.64 9.28
CA SER A 85 -6.45 2.94 8.76
C SER A 85 -7.33 3.46 7.62
N LEU A 86 -7.87 2.57 6.77
CA LEU A 86 -8.77 2.92 5.67
C LEU A 86 -10.16 3.36 6.14
N ARG A 87 -10.64 2.85 7.27
CA ARG A 87 -11.91 3.30 7.88
C ARG A 87 -11.74 4.70 8.46
N GLU A 88 -10.68 4.92 9.22
CA GLU A 88 -10.37 6.22 9.82
C GLU A 88 -10.22 7.34 8.77
N GLU A 89 -9.59 7.08 7.63
CA GLU A 89 -9.51 8.04 6.51
C GLU A 89 -10.86 8.32 5.85
N SER A 90 -11.82 7.40 5.93
CA SER A 90 -13.18 7.57 5.38
C SER A 90 -14.06 8.41 6.32
N ASP A 91 -13.90 8.21 7.62
CA ASP A 91 -14.61 8.97 8.65
C ASP A 91 -14.12 10.43 8.71
N ALA A 92 -12.82 10.65 8.54
CA ALA A 92 -12.23 12.00 8.51
C ALA A 92 -12.70 12.85 7.32
N LYS A 93 -13.12 12.24 6.20
CA LYS A 93 -13.64 12.94 5.01
C LYS A 93 -15.14 13.20 5.04
N SER A 94 -15.85 12.70 6.04
CA SER A 94 -17.32 12.83 6.15
C SER A 94 -17.76 14.02 7.01
N LEU A 95 -16.81 14.82 7.51
CA LEU A 95 -17.03 15.98 8.39
C LEU A 95 -16.67 17.33 7.75
N ASP A 96 -16.31 17.34 6.46
CA ASP A 96 -16.07 18.56 5.65
C ASP A 96 -17.21 18.82 4.66
#